data_AF-A0A8H4B7I2-F1
#
_entry.id   AF-A0A8H4B7I2-F1
#
_cell.length_a   1.000
_cell.length_b   1.000
_cell.length_c   1.000
_cell.angle_alpha   90.00
_cell.angle_beta   90.00
_cell.angle_gamma   90.00
#
_symmetry.space_group_name_H-M   'P 1'
#
loop_
_entity.id
_entity.type
_entity.pdbx_description
1 polymer ?
#
loop_
_entity_poly.entity_id
_entity_poly.type
_entity_poly.pdbx_seq_one_letter_code
_entity_poly.pdbx_strand_id
1 'polypeptide(L)'
;MTYLLRGVLLRNFAGICDRKLFSHSYLGTKHLIEDYMEEVVSQIEYIESTTDFDAQAKIKFFSDSRQSFGCSALVLQGGTALALYHIGVVKALNEQGLLPRIISGTAIGAMIAALICIHTDEELPNILQPDGINLTAFSKKGQSGHFKRRITRFMKYGYLMDMKVLQECVRENVGDLTFEEAYKLSKRVLNISVSSSRTQEVPQLLNYLTAPNVLIWSAACCSTASVGLFGSCDLMAKDKNGNIVKWISSAVKWNHWSETSPAESEAPLYRLSELFNVNHFIVSQASIYAIPFIAKAQNLQHETLLHKFAYIVASEFKHRLYQLDQLHILPHMLRGVIEEKMSGNVNVVPDLALSDFNILFSNPSHKSLAYWILHGERSVWPLIAFIRTRCMIELALDRAVLRLKAMNVEREPVVVRSRFIENKKRARSMH
;
A
#
# COMPACT_ATOMS: atom_id res chain seq x y z
N MET A 1 36.19 4.00 4.42
CA MET A 1 35.08 3.02 4.28
C MET A 1 33.72 3.72 4.12
N THR A 2 33.29 4.56 5.07
CA THR A 2 32.01 5.31 5.02
C THR A 2 31.80 6.12 3.73
N TYR A 3 32.83 6.81 3.23
CA TYR A 3 32.78 7.56 1.97
C TYR A 3 32.49 6.65 0.76
N LEU A 4 33.16 5.49 0.68
CA LEU A 4 32.99 4.53 -0.42
C LEU A 4 31.62 3.87 -0.38
N LEU A 5 31.18 3.46 0.82
CA LEU A 5 29.85 2.88 1.01
C LEU A 5 28.77 3.82 0.46
N ARG A 6 28.79 5.09 0.87
CA ARG A 6 27.80 6.09 0.42
C ARG A 6 27.83 6.32 -1.09
N GLY A 7 29.00 6.26 -1.74
CA GLY A 7 29.14 6.42 -3.19
C GLY A 7 28.60 5.25 -4.02
N VAL A 8 28.52 4.05 -3.44
CA VAL A 8 28.18 2.80 -4.14
C VAL A 8 26.75 2.34 -3.85
N LEU A 9 26.08 2.90 -2.82
CA LEU A 9 24.71 2.57 -2.42
C LEU A 9 23.66 3.03 -3.46
N LEU A 10 23.56 2.27 -4.55
CA LEU A 10 22.52 2.40 -5.57
C LEU A 10 21.66 1.13 -5.57
N ARG A 11 20.34 1.31 -5.56
CA ARG A 11 19.39 0.17 -5.51
C ARG A 11 19.51 -0.79 -6.70
N ASN A 12 20.01 -0.33 -7.84
CA ASN A 12 20.28 -1.17 -9.01
C ASN A 12 21.73 -0.99 -9.50
N PHE A 13 22.68 -1.09 -8.57
CA PHE A 13 24.10 -1.09 -8.92
C PHE A 13 24.41 -2.18 -9.95
N ALA A 14 25.13 -1.84 -11.03
CA ALA A 14 25.54 -2.76 -12.09
C ALA A 14 24.42 -3.65 -12.70
N GLY A 15 23.14 -3.30 -12.53
CA GLY A 15 22.03 -4.12 -13.02
C GLY A 15 21.73 -5.38 -12.20
N ILE A 16 22.24 -5.50 -10.96
CA ILE A 16 22.03 -6.68 -10.09
C ILE A 16 20.56 -6.94 -9.75
N CYS A 17 19.71 -5.93 -9.94
CA CYS A 17 18.27 -6.01 -9.71
C CYS A 17 17.46 -6.02 -11.03
N ASP A 18 18.05 -6.48 -12.14
CA ASP A 18 17.32 -6.76 -13.37
C ASP A 18 16.44 -8.00 -13.20
N ARG A 19 15.16 -7.86 -13.58
CA ARG A 19 14.16 -8.93 -13.51
C ARG A 19 14.56 -10.14 -14.37
N LYS A 20 15.32 -9.94 -15.46
CA LYS A 20 15.79 -11.02 -16.33
C LYS A 20 16.66 -12.05 -15.61
N LEU A 21 17.34 -11.66 -14.54
CA LEU A 21 18.16 -12.59 -13.74
C LEU A 21 17.30 -13.65 -13.03
N PHE A 22 16.04 -13.33 -12.74
CA PHE A 22 15.10 -14.18 -12.03
C PHE A 22 14.14 -14.90 -12.97
N SER A 23 14.36 -14.83 -14.30
CA SER A 23 13.49 -15.50 -15.26
C SER A 23 13.71 -17.01 -15.25
N HIS A 24 14.95 -17.52 -15.26
CA HIS A 24 15.23 -18.94 -15.44
C HIS A 24 15.25 -19.76 -14.13
N SER A 25 15.90 -19.24 -13.10
CA SER A 25 15.87 -19.79 -11.75
C SER A 25 15.56 -18.65 -10.79
N TYR A 26 14.72 -18.91 -9.79
CA TYR A 26 14.41 -17.92 -8.76
C TYR A 26 15.55 -17.79 -7.75
N LEU A 27 16.24 -18.90 -7.43
CA LEU A 27 17.23 -19.00 -6.35
C LEU A 27 18.53 -19.70 -6.81
N GLY A 28 19.63 -19.48 -6.09
CA GLY A 28 20.83 -20.32 -6.17
C GLY A 28 21.66 -20.20 -7.45
N THR A 29 21.41 -19.17 -8.28
CA THR A 29 22.21 -18.91 -9.49
C THR A 29 22.98 -17.59 -9.44
N LYS A 30 22.68 -16.72 -8.48
CA LYS A 30 23.24 -15.36 -8.41
C LYS A 30 24.24 -15.21 -7.27
N HIS A 31 25.16 -16.17 -7.12
CA HIS A 31 26.14 -16.19 -6.03
C HIS A 31 26.89 -14.87 -5.88
N LEU A 32 27.44 -14.32 -6.98
CA LEU A 32 28.16 -13.03 -6.92
C LEU A 32 27.29 -11.85 -6.45
N ILE A 33 25.99 -11.87 -6.77
CA ILE A 33 25.07 -10.82 -6.32
C ILE A 33 24.74 -11.03 -4.85
N GLU A 34 24.50 -12.28 -4.44
CA GLU A 34 24.25 -12.65 -3.05
C GLU A 34 25.46 -12.28 -2.16
N ASP A 35 26.67 -12.69 -2.55
CA ASP A 35 27.93 -12.37 -1.86
C ASP A 35 28.15 -10.85 -1.75
N TYR A 36 27.91 -10.10 -2.82
CA TYR A 36 28.02 -8.64 -2.81
C TYR A 36 27.02 -8.00 -1.84
N MET A 37 25.77 -8.45 -1.85
CA MET A 37 24.72 -7.91 -0.99
C MET A 37 25.00 -8.22 0.48
N GLU A 38 25.46 -9.43 0.78
CA GLU A 38 25.88 -9.84 2.12
C GLU A 38 27.06 -8.99 2.61
N GLU A 39 28.09 -8.78 1.78
CA GLU A 39 29.23 -7.94 2.12
C GLU A 39 28.81 -6.49 2.41
N VAL A 40 27.90 -5.91 1.62
CA VAL A 40 27.38 -4.56 1.89
C VAL A 40 26.64 -4.49 3.23
N VAL A 41 25.84 -5.51 3.56
CA VAL A 41 25.14 -5.59 4.85
C VAL A 41 26.15 -5.75 6.00
N SER A 42 27.15 -6.62 5.86
CA SER A 42 28.21 -6.79 6.86
C SER A 42 28.99 -5.50 7.10
N GLN A 43 29.25 -4.70 6.07
CA GLN A 43 29.87 -3.39 6.22
C GLN A 43 28.97 -2.38 6.96
N ILE A 44 27.66 -2.39 6.72
CA ILE A 44 26.68 -1.58 7.46
C ILE A 44 26.70 -1.95 8.95
N GLU A 45 26.64 -3.24 9.25
CA GLU A 45 26.66 -3.77 10.63
C GLU A 45 28.00 -3.50 11.33
N TYR A 46 29.11 -3.59 10.60
CA TYR A 46 30.43 -3.24 11.13
C TYR A 46 30.48 -1.75 11.53
N ILE A 47 30.06 -0.82 10.64
CA ILE A 47 30.01 0.61 10.95
C ILE A 47 29.08 0.91 12.14
N GLU A 48 27.97 0.18 12.26
CA GLU A 48 27.07 0.28 13.41
C GLU A 48 27.78 -0.09 14.70
N SER A 49 28.53 -1.21 14.72
CA SER A 49 29.19 -1.76 15.92
C SER A 49 30.48 -1.04 16.34
N THR A 50 31.27 -0.50 15.39
CA THR A 50 32.60 0.08 15.63
C THR A 50 32.60 1.24 16.63
N THR A 51 33.41 1.20 17.69
CA THR A 51 33.50 2.29 18.68
C THR A 51 34.25 3.53 18.20
N ASP A 52 34.93 3.46 17.06
CA ASP A 52 35.80 4.53 16.54
C ASP A 52 35.03 5.76 16.03
N PHE A 53 33.71 5.66 15.88
CA PHE A 53 32.85 6.76 15.45
C PHE A 53 31.95 7.25 16.59
N ASP A 54 31.83 8.56 16.70
CA ASP A 54 30.84 9.19 17.56
C ASP A 54 29.41 8.73 17.20
N ALA A 55 28.58 8.54 18.23
CA ALA A 55 27.23 8.01 18.09
C ALA A 55 26.33 8.95 17.26
N GLN A 56 26.47 10.28 17.42
CA GLN A 56 25.68 11.23 16.62
C GLN A 56 26.14 11.24 15.17
N ALA A 57 27.45 11.16 14.92
CA ALA A 57 28.00 11.05 13.58
C ALA A 57 27.49 9.79 12.85
N LYS A 58 27.38 8.65 13.55
CA LYS A 58 26.79 7.42 13.00
C LYS A 58 25.31 7.59 12.64
N ILE A 59 24.51 8.14 13.55
CA ILE A 59 23.07 8.37 13.30
C ILE A 59 22.89 9.26 12.08
N LYS A 60 23.67 10.34 11.97
CA LYS A 60 23.65 11.22 10.80
C LYS A 60 24.05 10.47 9.53
N PHE A 61 25.14 9.70 9.57
CA PHE A 61 25.60 8.91 8.42
C PHE A 61 24.53 7.93 7.92
N PHE A 62 23.92 7.14 8.80
CA PHE A 62 22.88 6.18 8.40
C PHE A 62 21.58 6.85 7.98
N SER A 63 21.18 7.94 8.63
CA SER A 63 20.00 8.72 8.23
C SER A 63 20.17 9.32 6.83
N ASP A 64 21.32 9.92 6.55
CA ASP A 64 21.67 10.46 5.23
C ASP A 64 21.75 9.36 4.17
N SER A 65 22.38 8.22 4.51
CA SER A 65 22.54 7.09 3.58
C SER A 65 21.18 6.49 3.23
N ARG A 66 20.30 6.34 4.22
CA ARG A 66 18.91 5.91 4.00
C ARG A 66 18.13 6.89 3.12
N GLN A 67 18.27 8.19 3.37
CA GLN A 67 17.62 9.21 2.54
C GLN A 67 18.14 9.18 1.11
N SER A 68 19.43 8.95 0.90
CA SER A 68 20.02 8.81 -0.44
C SER A 68 19.58 7.52 -1.15
N PHE A 69 19.41 6.42 -0.41
CA PHE A 69 19.02 5.12 -0.98
C PHE A 69 17.53 5.05 -1.36
N GLY A 70 16.68 5.78 -0.63
CA GLY A 70 15.23 5.81 -0.80
C GLY A 70 14.51 4.60 -0.23
N CYS A 71 13.17 4.64 -0.26
CA CYS A 71 12.31 3.67 0.41
C CYS A 71 11.51 2.80 -0.57
N SER A 72 11.06 1.66 -0.08
CA SER A 72 10.10 0.79 -0.72
C SER A 72 8.67 1.06 -0.25
N ALA A 73 7.70 0.88 -1.14
CA ALA A 73 6.27 0.92 -0.79
C ALA A 73 5.50 -0.23 -1.42
N LEU A 74 4.54 -0.76 -0.67
CA LEU A 74 3.56 -1.73 -1.15
C LEU A 74 2.31 -0.98 -1.63
N VAL A 75 1.88 -1.24 -2.85
CA VAL A 75 0.71 -0.61 -3.47
C VAL A 75 -0.32 -1.68 -3.80
N LEU A 76 -1.43 -1.67 -3.08
CA LEU A 76 -2.54 -2.60 -3.24
C LEU A 76 -3.59 -1.98 -4.16
N GLN A 77 -3.61 -2.43 -5.41
CA GLN A 77 -4.56 -1.97 -6.42
C GLN A 77 -5.67 -2.99 -6.64
N GLY A 78 -6.92 -2.54 -6.62
CA GLY A 78 -8.03 -3.44 -6.88
C GLY A 78 -9.39 -2.93 -6.40
N GLY A 79 -10.34 -2.82 -7.33
CA GLY A 79 -11.72 -2.43 -7.05
C GLY A 79 -12.73 -3.57 -6.90
N THR A 80 -12.31 -4.83 -7.01
CA THR A 80 -13.23 -5.99 -7.05
C THR A 80 -12.93 -6.99 -5.93
N ALA A 81 -13.86 -7.93 -5.70
CA ALA A 81 -13.71 -8.97 -4.67
C ALA A 81 -12.46 -9.86 -4.85
N LEU A 82 -11.86 -9.88 -6.05
CA LEU A 82 -10.57 -10.55 -6.28
C LEU A 82 -9.45 -9.95 -5.42
N ALA A 83 -9.52 -8.67 -5.07
CA ALA A 83 -8.53 -7.98 -4.26
C ALA A 83 -8.34 -8.58 -2.85
N LEU A 84 -9.20 -9.51 -2.41
CA LEU A 84 -8.97 -10.31 -1.21
C LEU A 84 -7.66 -11.10 -1.25
N TYR A 85 -7.12 -11.41 -2.44
CA TYR A 85 -5.82 -12.08 -2.55
C TYR A 85 -4.66 -11.23 -1.99
N HIS A 86 -4.82 -9.91 -1.89
CA HIS A 86 -3.82 -9.01 -1.29
C HIS A 86 -3.49 -9.40 0.15
N ILE A 87 -4.42 -10.04 0.88
CA ILE A 87 -4.16 -10.57 2.22
C ILE A 87 -3.03 -11.61 2.16
N GLY A 88 -3.07 -12.51 1.17
CA GLY A 88 -2.03 -13.49 0.93
C GLY A 88 -0.70 -12.88 0.50
N VAL A 89 -0.73 -11.82 -0.31
CA VAL A 89 0.48 -11.08 -0.70
C VAL A 89 1.17 -10.49 0.52
N VAL A 90 0.39 -9.83 1.37
CA VAL A 90 0.90 -9.21 2.61
C VAL A 90 1.41 -10.29 3.56
N LYS A 91 0.69 -11.41 3.70
CA LYS A 91 1.11 -12.55 4.51
C LYS A 91 2.48 -13.08 4.08
N ALA A 92 2.65 -13.40 2.80
CA ALA A 92 3.92 -13.89 2.27
C ALA A 92 5.07 -12.88 2.47
N LEU A 93 4.82 -11.58 2.28
CA LEU A 93 5.84 -10.55 2.52
C LEU A 93 6.17 -10.40 4.01
N ASN A 94 5.17 -10.48 4.89
CA ASN A 94 5.35 -10.36 6.33
C ASN A 94 6.14 -11.54 6.90
N GLU A 95 5.80 -12.78 6.51
CA GLU A 95 6.51 -13.99 6.94
C GLU A 95 7.99 -13.99 6.55
N GLN A 96 8.35 -13.31 5.46
CA GLN A 96 9.73 -13.17 5.00
C GLN A 96 10.44 -11.92 5.55
N GLY A 97 9.76 -11.10 6.35
CA GLY A 97 10.29 -9.82 6.85
C GLY A 97 10.55 -8.80 5.74
N LEU A 98 9.81 -8.89 4.62
CA LEU A 98 9.93 -8.04 3.43
C LEU A 98 8.77 -7.05 3.27
N LEU A 99 7.85 -6.97 4.24
CA LEU A 99 6.71 -6.06 4.20
C LEU A 99 7.17 -4.59 4.35
N PRO A 100 6.98 -3.72 3.34
CA PRO A 100 7.34 -2.31 3.45
C PRO A 100 6.52 -1.58 4.51
N ARG A 101 7.13 -0.59 5.18
CA ARG A 101 6.43 0.27 6.15
C ARG A 101 5.44 1.24 5.50
N ILE A 102 5.64 1.56 4.23
CA ILE A 102 4.78 2.45 3.46
C ILE A 102 3.82 1.59 2.65
N ILE A 103 2.52 1.69 2.96
CA ILE A 103 1.48 0.91 2.31
C ILE A 103 0.47 1.88 1.71
N SER A 104 0.17 1.71 0.44
CA SER A 104 -0.85 2.46 -0.29
C SER A 104 -1.92 1.52 -0.80
N GLY A 105 -3.18 1.94 -0.72
CA GLY A 105 -4.29 1.15 -1.22
C GLY A 105 -5.30 1.99 -1.99
N THR A 106 -5.93 1.34 -2.96
CA THR A 106 -7.07 1.86 -3.74
C THR A 106 -8.24 0.89 -3.65
N ALA A 107 -9.44 1.43 -3.47
CA ALA A 107 -10.68 0.67 -3.32
C ALA A 107 -10.56 -0.47 -2.30
N ILE A 108 -10.76 -1.74 -2.67
CA ILE A 108 -10.70 -2.87 -1.72
C ILE A 108 -9.26 -3.04 -1.19
N GLY A 109 -8.26 -2.70 -1.99
CA GLY A 109 -6.87 -2.62 -1.54
C GLY A 109 -6.65 -1.59 -0.41
N ALA A 110 -7.41 -0.48 -0.40
CA ALA A 110 -7.38 0.49 0.69
C ALA A 110 -7.93 -0.08 2.01
N MET A 111 -8.92 -0.97 1.94
CA MET A 111 -9.49 -1.62 3.12
C MET A 111 -8.50 -2.60 3.74
N ILE A 112 -7.82 -3.37 2.89
CA ILE A 112 -6.80 -4.33 3.32
C ILE A 112 -5.58 -3.57 3.87
N ALA A 113 -5.12 -2.51 3.18
CA ALA A 113 -4.08 -1.63 3.67
C ALA A 113 -4.43 -1.01 5.04
N ALA A 114 -5.67 -0.53 5.20
CA ALA A 114 -6.16 0.00 6.47
C ALA A 114 -6.10 -1.04 7.59
N LEU A 115 -6.58 -2.26 7.33
CA LEU A 115 -6.52 -3.36 8.29
C LEU A 115 -5.09 -3.67 8.72
N ILE A 116 -4.13 -3.67 7.80
CA ILE A 116 -2.71 -3.97 8.10
C ILE A 116 -2.06 -2.82 8.89
N CYS A 117 -2.39 -1.57 8.56
CA CYS A 117 -1.75 -0.40 9.16
C CYS A 117 -2.30 -0.03 10.54
N ILE A 118 -3.32 -0.70 11.07
CA ILE A 118 -3.81 -0.47 12.44
C ILE A 118 -3.29 -1.49 13.46
N HIS A 119 -2.65 -2.57 13.00
CA HIS A 119 -2.15 -3.65 13.85
C HIS A 119 -0.63 -3.63 13.98
N THR A 120 -0.09 -4.17 15.06
CA THR A 120 1.37 -4.25 15.27
C THR A 120 2.00 -5.42 14.49
N ASP A 121 3.33 -5.48 14.38
CA ASP A 121 4.04 -6.61 13.73
C ASP A 121 3.70 -7.96 14.40
N GLU A 122 3.41 -7.98 15.69
CA GLU A 122 3.08 -9.19 16.48
C GLU A 122 1.64 -9.68 16.24
N GLU A 123 0.71 -8.77 15.97
CA GLU A 123 -0.70 -9.07 15.73
C GLU A 123 -0.99 -9.51 14.28
N LEU A 124 -0.19 -9.01 13.33
CA LEU A 124 -0.40 -9.27 11.90
C LEU A 124 -0.54 -10.76 11.54
N PRO A 125 0.30 -11.69 12.03
CA PRO A 125 0.20 -13.10 11.68
C PRO A 125 -1.17 -13.72 12.01
N ASN A 126 -1.84 -13.25 13.06
CA ASN A 126 -3.15 -13.77 13.48
C ASN A 126 -4.27 -13.23 12.58
N ILE A 127 -4.15 -11.98 12.13
CA ILE A 127 -5.19 -11.27 11.38
C ILE A 127 -5.15 -11.64 9.89
N LEU A 128 -3.97 -11.99 9.39
CA LEU A 128 -3.76 -12.46 8.02
C LEU A 128 -4.23 -13.91 7.83
N GLN A 129 -4.82 -14.55 8.85
CA GLN A 129 -5.47 -15.85 8.73
C GLN A 129 -6.92 -15.72 8.24
N PRO A 130 -7.51 -16.81 7.69
CA PRO A 130 -8.88 -16.79 7.20
C PRO A 130 -9.92 -16.35 8.23
N ASP A 131 -9.68 -16.63 9.50
CA ASP A 131 -10.57 -16.34 10.62
C ASP A 131 -10.29 -14.99 11.30
N GLY A 132 -9.21 -14.31 10.89
CA GLY A 132 -8.79 -13.04 11.46
C GLY A 132 -9.64 -11.84 11.03
N ILE A 133 -10.43 -11.98 9.96
CA ILE A 133 -11.29 -10.91 9.43
C ILE A 133 -12.73 -11.17 9.81
N ASN A 134 -13.36 -10.19 10.46
CA ASN A 134 -14.77 -10.27 10.80
C ASN A 134 -15.64 -10.04 9.55
N LEU A 135 -16.20 -11.13 9.02
CA LEU A 135 -17.12 -11.12 7.88
C LEU A 135 -18.60 -11.16 8.29
N THR A 136 -18.92 -10.95 9.56
CA THR A 136 -20.31 -11.11 10.06
C THR A 136 -21.30 -10.15 9.43
N ALA A 137 -20.88 -8.93 9.06
CA ALA A 137 -21.70 -7.98 8.31
C ALA A 137 -22.18 -8.55 6.96
N PHE A 138 -21.37 -9.37 6.28
CA PHE A 138 -21.72 -10.02 5.02
C PHE A 138 -22.55 -11.30 5.21
N SER A 139 -22.43 -11.98 6.36
CA SER A 139 -23.19 -13.21 6.65
C SER A 139 -24.61 -12.94 7.18
N LYS A 140 -24.84 -11.81 7.87
CA LYS A 140 -26.16 -11.40 8.41
C LYS A 140 -27.23 -11.20 7.32
N LYS A 141 -26.86 -10.87 6.07
CA LYS A 141 -27.79 -10.79 4.94
C LYS A 141 -27.85 -12.14 4.21
N GLY A 142 -28.83 -12.97 4.60
CA GLY A 142 -28.99 -14.39 4.23
C GLY A 142 -28.86 -14.74 2.74
N GLN A 143 -28.49 -16.00 2.46
CA GLN A 143 -28.00 -16.53 1.16
C GLN A 143 -29.05 -16.67 0.03
N SER A 144 -30.35 -16.53 0.30
CA SER A 144 -31.40 -16.76 -0.71
C SER A 144 -31.74 -15.50 -1.52
N GLY A 145 -31.56 -15.55 -2.85
CA GLY A 145 -32.02 -14.51 -3.78
C GLY A 145 -31.03 -13.39 -4.14
N HIS A 146 -29.74 -13.57 -3.81
CA HIS A 146 -28.67 -12.56 -4.02
C HIS A 146 -28.53 -12.06 -5.45
N PHE A 147 -28.55 -12.96 -6.43
CA PHE A 147 -28.30 -12.60 -7.83
C PHE A 147 -29.41 -11.71 -8.41
N LYS A 148 -30.69 -12.09 -8.19
CA LYS A 148 -31.84 -11.26 -8.58
C LYS A 148 -31.81 -9.91 -7.86
N ARG A 149 -31.54 -9.86 -6.56
CA ARG A 149 -31.48 -8.61 -5.78
C ARG A 149 -30.38 -7.67 -6.26
N ARG A 150 -29.19 -8.20 -6.60
CA ARG A 150 -28.06 -7.40 -7.13
C ARG A 150 -28.34 -6.87 -8.52
N ILE A 151 -28.90 -7.69 -9.42
CA ILE A 151 -29.31 -7.25 -10.76
C ILE A 151 -30.45 -6.21 -10.70
N THR A 152 -31.47 -6.44 -9.86
CA THR A 152 -32.54 -5.46 -9.66
C THR A 152 -32.01 -4.14 -9.13
N ARG A 153 -31.03 -4.16 -8.21
CA ARG A 153 -30.39 -2.91 -7.73
C ARG A 153 -29.54 -2.24 -8.79
N PHE A 154 -28.76 -2.99 -9.55
CA PHE A 154 -27.99 -2.44 -10.66
C PHE A 154 -28.91 -1.74 -11.66
N MET A 155 -30.04 -2.37 -12.02
CA MET A 155 -31.02 -1.74 -12.92
C MET A 155 -31.77 -0.56 -12.31
N LYS A 156 -32.03 -0.56 -10.99
CA LYS A 156 -32.83 0.49 -10.32
C LYS A 156 -32.02 1.68 -9.80
N TYR A 157 -30.79 1.44 -9.36
CA TYR A 157 -29.95 2.43 -8.66
C TYR A 157 -28.54 2.56 -9.25
N GLY A 158 -28.16 1.74 -10.24
CA GLY A 158 -26.85 1.80 -10.87
C GLY A 158 -25.69 1.23 -10.05
N TYR A 159 -25.95 0.52 -8.93
CA TYR A 159 -24.92 -0.14 -8.13
C TYR A 159 -25.31 -1.57 -7.68
N LEU A 160 -24.33 -2.47 -7.63
CA LEU A 160 -24.50 -3.90 -7.31
C LEU A 160 -24.51 -4.18 -5.80
N MET A 161 -23.61 -3.55 -5.04
CA MET A 161 -23.33 -3.85 -3.64
C MET A 161 -23.82 -2.75 -2.70
N ASP A 162 -24.18 -3.13 -1.47
CA ASP A 162 -24.76 -2.23 -0.47
C ASP A 162 -23.66 -1.51 0.32
N MET A 163 -23.51 -0.19 0.07
CA MET A 163 -22.48 0.63 0.69
C MET A 163 -22.56 0.64 2.22
N LYS A 164 -23.76 0.55 2.79
CA LYS A 164 -23.93 0.53 4.26
C LYS A 164 -23.36 -0.73 4.89
N VAL A 165 -23.52 -1.89 4.23
CA VAL A 165 -22.96 -3.16 4.71
C VAL A 165 -21.44 -3.12 4.67
N LEU A 166 -20.89 -2.52 3.61
CA LEU A 166 -19.46 -2.34 3.48
C LEU A 166 -18.93 -1.41 4.59
N GLN A 167 -19.59 -0.27 4.82
CA GLN A 167 -19.25 0.66 5.91
C GLN A 167 -19.29 -0.02 7.28
N GLU A 168 -20.35 -0.78 7.57
CA GLU A 168 -20.48 -1.55 8.82
C GLU A 168 -19.33 -2.55 8.96
N CYS A 169 -19.03 -3.33 7.90
CA CYS A 169 -17.93 -4.29 7.91
C CYS A 169 -16.57 -3.62 8.17
N VAL A 170 -16.27 -2.52 7.48
CA VAL A 170 -14.99 -1.83 7.65
C VAL A 170 -14.90 -1.21 9.03
N ARG A 171 -15.99 -0.63 9.53
CA ARG A 171 -16.03 -0.01 10.85
C ARG A 171 -15.91 -1.04 11.97
N GLU A 172 -16.49 -2.24 11.81
CA GLU A 172 -16.34 -3.35 12.75
C GLU A 172 -14.89 -3.88 12.80
N ASN A 173 -14.14 -3.84 11.68
CA ASN A 173 -12.77 -4.35 11.61
C ASN A 173 -11.69 -3.29 11.90
N VAL A 174 -11.91 -2.03 11.50
CA VAL A 174 -10.93 -0.94 11.63
C VAL A 174 -11.20 -0.06 12.86
N GLY A 175 -12.45 -0.02 13.32
CA GLY A 175 -12.89 0.92 14.34
C GLY A 175 -12.90 2.38 13.85
N ASP A 176 -13.16 3.31 14.78
CA ASP A 176 -13.13 4.74 14.52
C ASP A 176 -11.71 5.30 14.71
N LEU A 177 -10.72 4.73 14.02
CA LEU A 177 -9.32 5.18 14.04
C LEU A 177 -9.04 6.23 12.97
N THR A 178 -8.21 7.23 13.31
CA THR A 178 -7.69 8.21 12.35
C THR A 178 -6.34 7.78 11.76
N PHE A 179 -5.92 8.41 10.66
CA PHE A 179 -4.59 8.16 10.06
C PHE A 179 -3.44 8.42 11.05
N GLU A 180 -3.54 9.47 11.87
CA GLU A 180 -2.53 9.77 12.90
C GLU A 180 -2.50 8.71 14.00
N GLU A 181 -3.67 8.28 14.48
CA GLU A 181 -3.79 7.24 15.52
C GLU A 181 -3.22 5.91 15.03
N ALA A 182 -3.55 5.49 13.80
CA ALA A 182 -3.03 4.28 13.19
C ALA A 182 -1.50 4.33 13.04
N TYR A 183 -0.95 5.46 12.57
CA TYR A 183 0.50 5.62 12.46
C TYR A 183 1.20 5.58 13.83
N LYS A 184 0.58 6.16 14.87
CA LYS A 184 1.13 6.10 16.24
C LYS A 184 1.21 4.66 16.76
N LEU A 185 0.20 3.84 16.47
CA LEU A 185 0.10 2.44 16.88
C LEU A 185 1.06 1.53 16.09
N SER A 186 0.92 1.47 14.76
CA SER A 186 1.65 0.48 13.94
C SER A 186 3.02 0.96 13.44
N LYS A 187 3.28 2.26 13.46
CA LYS A 187 4.42 2.90 12.77
C LYS A 187 4.50 2.60 11.27
N ARG A 188 3.40 2.14 10.67
CA ARG A 188 3.25 1.97 9.21
C ARG A 188 2.50 3.16 8.63
N VAL A 189 2.99 3.63 7.49
CA VAL A 189 2.41 4.77 6.78
C VAL A 189 1.30 4.26 5.89
N LEU A 190 0.05 4.51 6.29
CA LEU A 190 -1.13 4.24 5.47
C LEU A 190 -1.40 5.38 4.49
N ASN A 191 -1.58 5.03 3.22
CA ASN A 191 -2.00 5.95 2.17
C ASN A 191 -3.25 5.41 1.48
N ILE A 192 -4.28 6.25 1.33
CA ILE A 192 -5.51 5.90 0.62
C ILE A 192 -5.75 6.93 -0.47
N SER A 193 -5.93 6.47 -1.70
CA SER A 193 -6.27 7.35 -2.82
C SER A 193 -7.79 7.50 -2.93
N VAL A 194 -8.25 8.75 -3.04
CA VAL A 194 -9.65 9.13 -3.20
C VAL A 194 -9.80 10.09 -4.38
N SER A 195 -10.91 9.98 -5.11
CA SER A 195 -11.21 10.86 -6.24
C SER A 195 -12.29 11.86 -5.85
N SER A 196 -12.06 13.13 -6.18
CA SER A 196 -12.95 14.24 -5.86
C SER A 196 -13.30 14.99 -7.15
N SER A 197 -14.50 15.57 -7.22
CA SER A 197 -14.87 16.49 -8.30
C SER A 197 -14.04 17.78 -8.29
N ARG A 198 -13.44 18.12 -7.14
CA ARG A 198 -12.60 19.30 -6.97
C ARG A 198 -11.15 18.86 -6.75
N THR A 199 -10.48 18.52 -7.84
CA THR A 199 -9.12 17.96 -7.86
C THR A 199 -8.06 18.93 -7.33
N GLN A 200 -8.26 20.24 -7.48
CA GLN A 200 -7.31 21.28 -7.05
C GLN A 200 -7.51 21.76 -5.60
N GLU A 201 -8.66 21.48 -4.98
CA GLU A 201 -8.98 21.98 -3.63
C GLU A 201 -8.68 20.96 -2.53
N VAL A 202 -8.61 19.67 -2.87
CA VAL A 202 -8.57 18.59 -1.88
C VAL A 202 -7.50 17.55 -2.26
N PRO A 203 -6.64 17.12 -1.32
CA PRO A 203 -5.65 16.11 -1.62
C PRO A 203 -6.32 14.78 -1.99
N GLN A 204 -5.87 14.19 -3.10
CA GLN A 204 -6.33 12.88 -3.55
C GLN A 204 -5.66 11.73 -2.80
N LEU A 205 -4.47 11.95 -2.22
CA LEU A 205 -3.74 10.96 -1.42
C LEU A 205 -3.83 11.31 0.07
N LEU A 206 -4.65 10.57 0.80
CA LEU A 206 -4.88 10.77 2.24
C LEU A 206 -3.92 9.90 3.05
N ASN A 207 -3.20 10.53 3.99
CA ASN A 207 -2.30 9.87 4.92
C ASN A 207 -2.16 10.69 6.22
N TYR A 208 -1.28 10.26 7.13
CA TYR A 208 -1.07 10.94 8.41
C TYR A 208 -0.47 12.36 8.28
N LEU A 209 0.14 12.71 7.14
CA LEU A 209 0.67 14.05 6.89
C LEU A 209 -0.37 14.97 6.25
N THR A 210 -1.11 14.46 5.25
CA THR A 210 -2.07 15.25 4.47
C THR A 210 -3.44 15.35 5.16
N ALA A 211 -3.84 14.31 5.89
CA ALA A 211 -5.17 14.18 6.49
C ALA A 211 -5.13 13.40 7.84
N PRO A 212 -4.40 13.87 8.86
CA PRO A 212 -4.19 13.15 10.13
C PRO A 212 -5.48 12.79 10.87
N ASN A 213 -6.48 13.67 10.82
CA ASN A 213 -7.71 13.54 11.62
C ASN A 213 -8.83 12.76 10.91
N VAL A 214 -8.64 12.38 9.65
CA VAL A 214 -9.66 11.66 8.87
C VAL A 214 -9.76 10.22 9.35
N LEU A 215 -11.01 9.73 9.47
CA LEU A 215 -11.31 8.36 9.84
C LEU A 215 -11.01 7.42 8.68
N ILE A 216 -10.18 6.42 8.95
CA ILE A 216 -9.66 5.49 7.95
C ILE A 216 -10.79 4.71 7.28
N TRP A 217 -11.79 4.25 8.04
CA TRP A 217 -12.93 3.51 7.48
C TRP A 217 -13.68 4.33 6.43
N SER A 218 -13.84 5.64 6.67
CA SER A 218 -14.55 6.54 5.75
C SER A 218 -13.75 6.79 4.48
N ALA A 219 -12.42 6.93 4.61
CA ALA A 219 -11.51 7.05 3.47
C ALA A 219 -11.47 5.79 2.61
N ALA A 220 -11.38 4.61 3.23
CA ALA A 220 -11.40 3.33 2.53
C ALA A 220 -12.74 3.13 1.79
N CYS A 221 -13.86 3.45 2.43
CA CYS A 221 -15.19 3.43 1.82
C CYS A 221 -15.30 4.41 0.64
N CYS A 222 -14.85 5.64 0.81
CA CYS A 222 -14.83 6.64 -0.27
C CYS A 222 -13.99 6.15 -1.48
N SER A 223 -12.83 5.53 -1.23
CA SER A 223 -11.98 4.94 -2.25
C SER A 223 -12.65 3.79 -3.03
N THR A 224 -13.56 3.03 -2.40
CA THR A 224 -14.30 1.94 -3.07
C THR A 224 -15.43 2.40 -3.99
N ALA A 225 -15.81 3.68 -3.94
CA ALA A 225 -16.86 4.22 -4.79
C ALA A 225 -16.45 4.04 -6.26
N SER A 226 -17.10 3.09 -6.92
CA SER A 226 -16.78 2.65 -8.28
C SER A 226 -18.06 2.47 -9.07
N VAL A 227 -18.04 2.90 -10.33
CA VAL A 227 -19.20 2.89 -11.21
C VAL A 227 -19.77 1.47 -11.30
N GLY A 228 -21.04 1.30 -10.95
CA GLY A 228 -21.72 -0.01 -11.02
C GLY A 228 -21.57 -0.90 -9.78
N LEU A 229 -20.62 -0.67 -8.88
CA LEU A 229 -20.34 -1.57 -7.74
C LEU A 229 -20.80 -0.97 -6.40
N PHE A 230 -20.34 0.22 -6.02
CA PHE A 230 -20.65 0.85 -4.72
C PHE A 230 -21.03 2.33 -4.88
N GLY A 231 -21.94 2.81 -4.02
CA GLY A 231 -22.34 4.22 -3.97
C GLY A 231 -21.28 5.14 -3.35
N SER A 232 -21.45 6.46 -3.49
CA SER A 232 -20.55 7.47 -2.89
C SER A 232 -20.69 7.53 -1.37
N CYS A 233 -19.62 7.98 -0.70
CA CYS A 233 -19.53 8.12 0.75
C CYS A 233 -18.84 9.45 1.10
N ASP A 234 -19.27 10.06 2.20
CA ASP A 234 -18.62 11.25 2.73
C ASP A 234 -17.39 10.87 3.56
N LEU A 235 -16.35 11.71 3.52
CA LEU A 235 -15.21 11.60 4.43
C LEU A 235 -15.55 12.18 5.80
N MET A 236 -15.24 11.39 6.83
CA MET A 236 -15.48 11.73 8.23
C MET A 236 -14.13 11.97 8.91
N ALA A 237 -14.09 12.90 9.86
CA ALA A 237 -12.91 13.23 10.65
C ALA A 237 -13.26 13.40 12.13
N LYS A 238 -12.27 13.25 13.00
CA LYS A 238 -12.39 13.62 14.42
C LYS A 238 -12.08 15.11 14.59
N ASP A 239 -12.97 15.82 15.25
CA ASP A 239 -12.69 17.17 15.75
C ASP A 239 -11.77 17.11 16.99
N LYS A 240 -11.27 18.25 17.45
CA LYS A 240 -10.44 18.40 18.66
C LYS A 240 -11.07 17.78 19.91
N ASN A 241 -12.39 17.73 19.96
CA ASN A 241 -13.16 17.15 21.07
C ASN A 241 -13.41 15.64 20.91
N GLY A 242 -12.88 15.00 19.86
CA GLY A 242 -13.11 13.58 19.56
C GLY A 242 -14.46 13.27 18.87
N ASN A 243 -15.26 14.28 18.58
CA ASN A 243 -16.53 14.12 17.89
C ASN A 243 -16.32 13.83 16.39
N ILE A 244 -17.12 12.92 15.85
CA ILE A 244 -17.06 12.55 14.43
C ILE A 244 -17.87 13.57 13.62
N VAL A 245 -17.19 14.31 12.75
CA VAL A 245 -17.77 15.34 11.87
C VAL A 245 -17.38 15.10 10.41
N LYS A 246 -18.06 15.74 9.47
CA LYS A 246 -17.64 15.70 8.06
C LYS A 246 -16.33 16.48 7.90
N TRP A 247 -15.37 15.92 7.17
CA TRP A 247 -14.03 16.50 7.06
C TRP A 247 -14.01 17.83 6.30
N ILE A 248 -14.82 17.95 5.23
CA ILE A 248 -14.92 19.17 4.41
C ILE A 248 -16.41 19.56 4.31
N SER A 249 -16.68 20.87 4.18
CA SER A 249 -18.02 21.42 3.96
C SER A 249 -18.73 20.75 2.78
N SER A 250 -20.05 20.67 2.89
CA SER A 250 -21.03 19.91 2.07
C SER A 250 -21.02 20.11 0.55
N ALA A 251 -20.10 20.90 -0.01
CA ALA A 251 -20.02 21.19 -1.45
C ALA A 251 -19.12 20.24 -2.25
N VAL A 252 -18.24 19.46 -1.59
CA VAL A 252 -17.36 18.51 -2.28
C VAL A 252 -18.09 17.19 -2.47
N LYS A 253 -18.28 16.80 -3.74
CA LYS A 253 -18.75 15.46 -4.10
C LYS A 253 -17.54 14.58 -4.38
N TRP A 254 -17.49 13.45 -3.68
CA TRP A 254 -16.51 12.41 -3.93
C TRP A 254 -16.93 11.61 -5.15
N ASN A 255 -16.13 11.70 -6.20
CA ASN A 255 -16.41 11.09 -7.49
C ASN A 255 -15.83 9.68 -7.53
N HIS A 256 -16.28 8.90 -8.51
CA HIS A 256 -15.75 7.58 -8.73
C HIS A 256 -14.28 7.64 -9.13
N TRP A 257 -13.47 6.65 -8.71
CA TRP A 257 -12.04 6.60 -9.06
C TRP A 257 -11.80 6.55 -10.58
N SER A 258 -12.77 6.04 -11.34
CA SER A 258 -12.76 5.96 -12.81
C SER A 258 -13.24 7.24 -13.52
N GLU A 259 -13.73 8.23 -12.77
CA GLU A 259 -14.21 9.52 -13.33
C GLU A 259 -13.13 10.61 -13.26
N THR A 260 -12.04 10.37 -12.55
CA THR A 260 -10.90 11.29 -12.51
C THR A 260 -10.14 11.24 -13.83
N SER A 261 -10.13 12.37 -14.55
CA SER A 261 -9.36 12.50 -15.79
C SER A 261 -7.85 12.40 -15.49
N PRO A 262 -7.06 11.64 -16.28
CA PRO A 262 -5.63 11.45 -16.07
C PRO A 262 -4.80 12.74 -16.18
N ALA A 263 -5.36 13.80 -16.78
CA ALA A 263 -4.74 15.13 -16.81
C ALA A 263 -4.85 15.88 -15.47
N GLU A 264 -5.77 15.48 -14.59
CA GLU A 264 -6.09 16.17 -13.33
C GLU A 264 -5.76 15.35 -12.07
N SER A 265 -5.40 14.08 -12.22
CA SER A 265 -4.92 13.25 -11.11
C SER A 265 -3.39 13.21 -11.12
N GLU A 266 -2.78 13.84 -10.12
CA GLU A 266 -1.38 13.55 -9.80
C GLU A 266 -1.29 12.06 -9.49
N ALA A 267 -0.59 11.29 -10.34
CA ALA A 267 -0.60 9.84 -10.20
C ALA A 267 -0.18 9.47 -8.77
N PRO A 268 -0.95 8.66 -8.02
CA PRO A 268 -0.72 8.40 -6.59
C PRO A 268 0.71 7.97 -6.26
N LEU A 269 1.41 7.30 -7.19
CA LEU A 269 2.82 6.92 -7.06
C LEU A 269 3.77 8.11 -7.02
N TYR A 270 3.55 9.15 -7.83
CA TYR A 270 4.37 10.36 -7.81
C TYR A 270 4.23 11.06 -6.46
N ARG A 271 3.01 11.22 -5.96
CA ARG A 271 2.79 11.80 -4.63
C ARG A 271 3.38 10.97 -3.50
N LEU A 272 3.31 9.63 -3.58
CA LEU A 272 4.02 8.75 -2.64
C LEU A 272 5.54 8.96 -2.69
N SER A 273 6.11 9.11 -3.89
CA SER A 273 7.54 9.35 -4.06
C SER A 273 7.97 10.67 -3.45
N GLU A 274 7.17 11.73 -3.60
CA GLU A 274 7.47 13.06 -3.04
C GLU A 274 7.34 13.10 -1.51
N LEU A 275 6.26 12.54 -0.96
CA LEU A 275 6.00 12.63 0.47
C LEU A 275 6.92 11.73 1.31
N PHE A 276 7.29 10.57 0.79
CA PHE A 276 7.99 9.54 1.57
C PHE A 276 9.31 9.08 0.95
N ASN A 277 9.80 9.76 -0.09
CA ASN A 277 11.05 9.42 -0.79
C ASN A 277 11.06 7.96 -1.29
N VAL A 278 9.91 7.51 -1.82
CA VAL A 278 9.73 6.16 -2.34
C VAL A 278 10.28 6.10 -3.76
N ASN A 279 11.21 5.19 -4.01
CA ASN A 279 11.76 4.92 -5.34
C ASN A 279 11.59 3.46 -5.78
N HIS A 280 11.04 2.61 -4.92
CA HIS A 280 10.78 1.21 -5.21
C HIS A 280 9.34 0.83 -4.89
N PHE A 281 8.57 0.46 -5.92
CA PHE A 281 7.16 0.10 -5.79
C PHE A 281 6.95 -1.41 -6.01
N ILE A 282 6.35 -2.06 -5.00
CA ILE A 282 5.79 -3.40 -5.09
C ILE A 282 4.28 -3.22 -5.32
N VAL A 283 3.82 -3.41 -6.55
CA VAL A 283 2.42 -3.21 -6.93
C VAL A 283 1.72 -4.55 -6.99
N SER A 284 0.74 -4.75 -6.11
CA SER A 284 -0.16 -5.90 -6.14
C SER A 284 -1.40 -5.51 -6.94
N GLN A 285 -1.59 -6.13 -8.11
CA GLN A 285 -2.65 -5.75 -9.05
C GLN A 285 -3.81 -6.75 -9.04
N ALA A 286 -5.02 -6.30 -8.67
CA ALA A 286 -6.24 -7.11 -8.69
C ALA A 286 -7.27 -6.65 -9.72
N SER A 287 -6.91 -5.70 -10.59
CA SER A 287 -7.78 -5.24 -11.67
C SER A 287 -7.90 -6.29 -12.76
N ILE A 288 -9.10 -6.86 -12.91
CA ILE A 288 -9.45 -7.92 -13.89
C ILE A 288 -8.90 -7.61 -15.28
N TYR A 289 -9.02 -6.36 -15.71
CA TYR A 289 -8.65 -5.94 -17.05
C TYR A 289 -7.13 -5.86 -17.25
N ALA A 290 -6.33 -5.60 -16.20
CA ALA A 290 -4.87 -5.50 -16.29
C ALA A 290 -4.14 -6.84 -16.14
N ILE A 291 -4.74 -7.81 -15.45
CA ILE A 291 -4.12 -9.11 -15.15
C ILE A 291 -3.57 -9.80 -16.42
N PRO A 292 -4.31 -9.92 -17.54
CA PRO A 292 -3.81 -10.57 -18.76
C PRO A 292 -2.59 -9.88 -19.37
N PHE A 293 -2.52 -8.55 -19.26
CA PHE A 293 -1.43 -7.75 -19.84
C PHE A 293 -0.17 -7.80 -18.98
N ILE A 294 -0.32 -7.74 -17.65
CA ILE A 294 0.81 -7.71 -16.73
C ILE A 294 1.37 -9.12 -16.54
N ALA A 295 0.53 -10.15 -16.36
CA ALA A 295 0.98 -11.54 -16.22
C ALA A 295 1.92 -11.97 -17.37
N LYS A 296 1.64 -11.49 -18.58
CA LYS A 296 2.50 -11.75 -19.74
C LYS A 296 3.86 -11.04 -19.67
N ALA A 297 3.94 -9.82 -19.12
CA ALA A 297 5.23 -9.15 -18.88
C ALA A 297 6.09 -9.87 -17.82
N GLN A 298 5.48 -10.75 -17.02
CA GLN A 298 6.17 -11.52 -15.97
C GLN A 298 6.72 -12.85 -16.49
N ASN A 299 6.00 -13.52 -17.38
CA ASN A 299 6.35 -14.84 -17.92
C ASN A 299 7.27 -14.73 -19.14
N LEU A 300 8.53 -14.35 -18.92
CA LEU A 300 9.58 -14.33 -19.94
C LEU A 300 10.04 -15.74 -20.38
N GLN A 301 9.63 -16.80 -19.67
CA GLN A 301 10.10 -18.18 -19.92
C GLN A 301 9.36 -18.93 -21.04
N HIS A 302 8.13 -18.56 -21.39
CA HIS A 302 7.30 -19.34 -22.32
C HIS A 302 6.59 -18.45 -23.36
N GLU A 303 7.38 -17.84 -24.23
CA GLU A 303 6.91 -17.11 -25.42
C GLU A 303 6.37 -18.08 -26.49
N THR A 304 5.24 -18.75 -26.22
CA THR A 304 4.55 -19.52 -27.26
C THR A 304 3.89 -18.58 -28.27
N LEU A 305 3.79 -19.00 -29.53
CA LEU A 305 3.18 -18.19 -30.60
C LEU A 305 1.76 -17.71 -30.24
N LEU A 306 0.98 -18.55 -29.55
CA LEU A 306 -0.36 -18.20 -29.06
C LEU A 306 -0.34 -16.97 -28.13
N HIS A 307 0.64 -16.89 -27.23
CA HIS A 307 0.76 -15.74 -26.32
C HIS A 307 1.17 -14.47 -27.06
N LYS A 308 2.00 -14.58 -28.11
CA LYS A 308 2.33 -13.44 -28.99
C LYS A 308 1.09 -12.93 -29.72
N PHE A 309 0.30 -13.83 -30.31
CA PHE A 309 -0.97 -13.47 -30.95
C PHE A 309 -1.97 -12.85 -29.97
N ALA A 310 -2.18 -13.45 -28.80
CA ALA A 310 -3.07 -12.92 -27.77
C ALA A 310 -2.66 -11.51 -27.34
N TYR A 311 -1.36 -11.25 -27.21
CA TYR A 311 -0.87 -9.90 -26.90
C TYR A 311 -1.07 -8.91 -28.03
N ILE A 312 -0.85 -9.30 -29.29
CA ILE A 312 -1.13 -8.42 -30.43
C ILE A 312 -2.61 -8.04 -30.41
N VAL A 313 -3.52 -9.01 -30.29
CA VAL A 313 -4.96 -8.76 -30.22
C VAL A 313 -5.31 -7.85 -29.03
N ALA A 314 -4.75 -8.13 -27.85
CA ALA A 314 -5.02 -7.34 -26.66
C ALA A 314 -4.44 -5.91 -26.76
N SER A 315 -3.27 -5.75 -27.37
CA SER A 315 -2.63 -4.46 -27.63
C SER A 315 -3.39 -3.64 -28.66
N GLU A 316 -3.91 -4.28 -29.70
CA GLU A 316 -4.77 -3.66 -30.71
C GLU A 316 -6.09 -3.24 -30.08
N PHE A 317 -6.73 -4.11 -29.28
CA PHE A 317 -7.93 -3.77 -28.54
C PHE A 317 -7.71 -2.56 -27.61
N LYS A 318 -6.60 -2.54 -26.86
CA LYS A 318 -6.22 -1.40 -26.03
C LYS A 318 -5.99 -0.14 -26.87
N HIS A 319 -5.34 -0.27 -28.03
CA HIS A 319 -5.12 0.84 -28.94
C HIS A 319 -6.44 1.40 -29.50
N ARG A 320 -7.40 0.54 -29.86
CA ARG A 320 -8.74 0.96 -30.31
C ARG A 320 -9.52 1.65 -29.20
N LEU A 321 -9.46 1.15 -27.97
CA LEU A 321 -10.04 1.84 -26.82
C LEU A 321 -9.42 3.24 -26.63
N TYR A 322 -8.10 3.36 -26.74
CA TYR A 322 -7.41 4.65 -26.68
C TYR A 322 -7.86 5.61 -27.78
N GLN A 323 -8.02 5.14 -29.02
CA GLN A 323 -8.57 5.94 -30.13
C GLN A 323 -10.00 6.42 -29.82
N LEU A 324 -10.85 5.55 -29.26
CA LEU A 324 -12.22 5.91 -28.89
C LEU A 324 -12.28 6.93 -27.76
N ASP A 325 -11.33 6.88 -26.82
CA ASP A 325 -11.22 7.86 -25.75
C ASP A 325 -10.79 9.24 -26.27
N GLN A 326 -9.81 9.28 -27.19
CA GLN A 326 -9.40 10.50 -27.89
C GLN A 326 -10.53 11.13 -28.72
N LEU A 327 -11.43 10.30 -29.26
CA LEU A 327 -12.62 10.76 -29.96
C LEU A 327 -13.77 11.14 -29.00
N HIS A 328 -13.58 11.00 -27.69
CA HIS A 328 -14.60 11.21 -26.64
C HIS A 328 -15.87 10.35 -26.79
N ILE A 329 -15.79 9.24 -27.54
CA ILE A 329 -16.89 8.30 -27.78
C ILE A 329 -16.88 7.16 -26.75
N LEU A 330 -15.74 6.93 -26.10
CA LEU A 330 -15.61 5.82 -25.15
C LEU A 330 -16.56 5.98 -23.94
N PRO A 331 -17.38 4.97 -23.63
CA PRO A 331 -18.17 4.95 -22.41
C PRO A 331 -17.26 5.09 -21.17
N HIS A 332 -17.64 5.95 -20.22
CA HIS A 332 -16.87 6.21 -19.00
C HIS A 332 -16.47 4.93 -18.23
N MET A 333 -17.30 3.88 -18.27
CA MET A 333 -17.02 2.59 -17.63
C MET A 333 -15.78 1.86 -18.20
N LEU A 334 -15.42 2.12 -19.46
CA LEU A 334 -14.32 1.45 -20.15
C LEU A 334 -13.00 2.25 -20.11
N ARG A 335 -13.00 3.49 -19.61
CA ARG A 335 -11.78 4.30 -19.46
C ARG A 335 -10.73 3.63 -18.58
N GLY A 336 -11.17 2.97 -17.50
CA GLY A 336 -10.28 2.24 -16.60
C GLY A 336 -9.46 1.13 -17.28
N VAL A 337 -9.88 0.61 -18.44
CA VAL A 337 -9.13 -0.40 -19.23
C VAL A 337 -7.93 0.21 -19.95
N ILE A 338 -8.03 1.49 -20.33
CA ILE A 338 -6.97 2.22 -21.03
C ILE A 338 -5.91 2.70 -20.04
N GLU A 339 -6.35 3.08 -18.84
CA GLU A 339 -5.61 3.95 -17.92
C GLU A 339 -4.67 3.24 -16.94
N GLU A 340 -4.58 1.91 -16.94
CA GLU A 340 -3.68 1.23 -16.00
C GLU A 340 -2.21 1.26 -16.45
N LYS A 341 -1.58 2.42 -16.19
CA LYS A 341 -0.14 2.70 -16.27
C LYS A 341 0.59 2.58 -14.92
N MET A 342 0.04 1.83 -13.96
CA MET A 342 0.70 1.63 -12.67
C MET A 342 1.61 0.40 -12.75
N SER A 343 2.65 0.45 -13.60
CA SER A 343 3.70 -0.56 -13.55
C SER A 343 4.71 -0.17 -12.46
N GLY A 344 4.72 -0.94 -11.37
CA GLY A 344 5.76 -0.84 -10.37
C GLY A 344 7.05 -1.52 -10.82
N ASN A 345 8.09 -1.41 -9.99
CA ASN A 345 9.33 -2.15 -10.19
C ASN A 345 9.11 -3.66 -10.01
N VAL A 346 8.26 -4.03 -9.05
CA VAL A 346 7.76 -5.39 -8.87
C VAL A 346 6.26 -5.35 -9.03
N ASN A 347 5.72 -6.19 -9.90
CA ASN A 347 4.28 -6.36 -10.04
C ASN A 347 3.94 -7.76 -9.53
N VAL A 348 2.94 -7.88 -8.67
CA VAL A 348 2.36 -9.14 -8.20
C VAL A 348 1.00 -9.27 -8.84
N VAL A 349 0.75 -10.39 -9.50
CA VAL A 349 -0.48 -10.65 -10.26
C VAL A 349 -0.92 -12.08 -9.95
N PRO A 350 -2.21 -12.31 -9.66
CA PRO A 350 -2.70 -13.64 -9.38
C PRO A 350 -2.90 -14.44 -10.67
N ASP A 351 -2.62 -15.74 -10.60
CA ASP A 351 -3.06 -16.70 -11.61
C ASP A 351 -4.56 -16.96 -11.42
N LEU A 352 -5.37 -16.47 -12.38
CA LEU A 352 -6.84 -16.58 -12.34
C LEU A 352 -7.35 -17.67 -13.29
N ALA A 353 -8.22 -18.54 -12.78
CA ALA A 353 -9.05 -19.44 -13.57
C ALA A 353 -10.40 -18.80 -13.93
N LEU A 354 -11.06 -19.28 -14.99
CA LEU A 354 -12.39 -18.78 -15.38
C LEU A 354 -13.46 -18.98 -14.28
N SER A 355 -13.31 -20.01 -13.45
CA SER A 355 -14.17 -20.27 -12.29
C SER A 355 -14.09 -19.20 -11.22
N ASP A 356 -12.96 -18.49 -11.14
CA ASP A 356 -12.68 -17.54 -10.07
C ASP A 356 -13.51 -16.25 -10.19
N PHE A 357 -13.97 -15.92 -11.40
CA PHE A 357 -14.85 -14.78 -11.64
C PHE A 357 -16.21 -14.89 -10.93
N ASN A 358 -16.59 -16.10 -10.47
CA ASN A 358 -17.80 -16.32 -9.68
C ASN A 358 -17.78 -15.56 -8.34
N ILE A 359 -16.61 -15.19 -7.81
CA ILE A 359 -16.55 -14.42 -6.55
C ILE A 359 -17.17 -13.04 -6.68
N LEU A 360 -17.12 -12.42 -7.87
CA LEU A 360 -17.73 -11.11 -8.12
C LEU A 360 -19.24 -11.12 -7.83
N PHE A 361 -19.87 -12.29 -7.98
CA PHE A 361 -21.29 -12.50 -7.78
C PHE A 361 -21.65 -13.15 -6.43
N SER A 362 -20.65 -13.51 -5.63
CA SER A 362 -20.82 -14.18 -4.34
C SER A 362 -20.54 -13.23 -3.16
N ASN A 363 -20.92 -13.60 -1.94
CA ASN A 363 -20.44 -12.93 -0.72
C ASN A 363 -19.15 -13.64 -0.27
N PRO A 364 -18.16 -12.90 0.28
CA PRO A 364 -16.96 -13.52 0.83
C PRO A 364 -17.33 -14.41 2.02
N SER A 365 -16.73 -15.60 2.07
CA SER A 365 -16.82 -16.55 3.19
C SER A 365 -15.41 -16.89 3.67
N HIS A 366 -15.25 -17.37 4.90
CA HIS A 366 -13.93 -17.78 5.43
C HIS A 366 -13.23 -18.82 4.54
N LYS A 367 -13.98 -19.78 3.97
CA LYS A 367 -13.44 -20.76 3.01
C LYS A 367 -12.94 -20.10 1.73
N SER A 368 -13.72 -19.18 1.18
CA SER A 368 -13.30 -18.41 0.00
C SER A 368 -12.09 -17.54 0.32
N LEU A 369 -12.02 -16.95 1.51
CA LEU A 369 -10.92 -16.11 1.94
C LEU A 369 -9.62 -16.91 2.09
N ALA A 370 -9.68 -18.13 2.65
CA ALA A 370 -8.54 -19.06 2.68
C ALA A 370 -8.00 -19.38 1.29
N TYR A 371 -8.88 -19.61 0.31
CA TYR A 371 -8.49 -19.80 -1.09
C TYR A 371 -7.75 -18.58 -1.64
N TRP A 372 -8.29 -17.38 -1.45
CA TRP A 372 -7.65 -16.15 -1.95
C TRP A 372 -6.33 -15.82 -1.27
N ILE A 373 -6.21 -16.07 0.03
CA ILE A 373 -4.93 -15.95 0.75
C ILE A 373 -3.89 -16.86 0.09
N LEU A 374 -4.21 -18.15 -0.10
CA LEU A 374 -3.28 -19.09 -0.70
C LEU A 374 -2.88 -18.67 -2.13
N HIS A 375 -3.82 -18.19 -2.93
CA HIS A 375 -3.53 -17.66 -4.27
C HIS A 375 -2.60 -16.44 -4.22
N GLY A 376 -2.80 -15.54 -3.26
CA GLY A 376 -1.91 -14.39 -3.07
C GLY A 376 -0.51 -14.78 -2.63
N GLU A 377 -0.37 -15.73 -1.71
CA GLU A 377 0.93 -16.25 -1.27
C GLU A 377 1.71 -16.86 -2.45
N ARG A 378 1.05 -17.72 -3.23
CA ARG A 378 1.62 -18.37 -4.42
C ARG A 378 2.09 -17.37 -5.47
N SER A 379 1.40 -16.24 -5.59
CA SER A 379 1.76 -15.17 -6.54
C SER A 379 3.04 -14.43 -6.12
N VAL A 380 3.37 -14.41 -4.83
CA VAL A 380 4.56 -13.76 -4.29
C VAL A 380 5.76 -14.68 -4.25
N TRP A 381 5.59 -15.99 -4.03
CA TRP A 381 6.70 -16.92 -3.84
C TRP A 381 7.81 -16.85 -4.92
N PRO A 382 7.49 -16.78 -6.23
CA PRO A 382 8.52 -16.64 -7.28
C PRO A 382 9.29 -15.31 -7.21
N LEU A 383 8.68 -14.28 -6.61
CA LEU A 383 9.20 -12.92 -6.53
C LEU A 383 9.95 -12.65 -5.22
N ILE A 384 9.88 -13.53 -4.21
CA ILE A 384 10.53 -13.32 -2.90
C ILE A 384 12.02 -13.03 -3.05
N ALA A 385 12.73 -13.85 -3.82
CA ALA A 385 14.17 -13.67 -4.03
C ALA A 385 14.47 -12.30 -4.65
N PHE A 386 13.69 -11.91 -5.65
CA PHE A 386 13.83 -10.62 -6.33
C PHE A 386 13.56 -9.44 -5.40
N ILE A 387 12.47 -9.49 -4.63
CA ILE A 387 12.11 -8.45 -3.65
C ILE A 387 13.20 -8.36 -2.57
N ARG A 388 13.69 -9.50 -2.08
CA ARG A 388 14.77 -9.57 -1.09
C ARG A 388 16.02 -8.85 -1.59
N THR A 389 16.50 -9.15 -2.79
CA THR A 389 17.68 -8.46 -3.37
C THR A 389 17.47 -6.95 -3.44
N ARG A 390 16.26 -6.46 -3.72
CA ARG A 390 15.97 -5.02 -3.84
C ARG A 390 15.78 -4.29 -2.50
N CYS A 391 15.40 -5.00 -1.44
CA CYS A 391 15.05 -4.42 -0.14
C CYS A 391 16.08 -4.70 0.96
N MET A 392 16.98 -5.67 0.79
CA MET A 392 17.92 -6.11 1.82
C MET A 392 18.78 -4.96 2.40
N ILE A 393 19.36 -4.12 1.54
CA ILE A 393 20.16 -2.95 1.96
C ILE A 393 19.29 -1.91 2.69
N GLU A 394 18.10 -1.63 2.17
CA GLU A 394 17.14 -0.70 2.82
C GLU A 394 16.80 -1.17 4.23
N LEU A 395 16.46 -2.45 4.39
CA LEU A 395 16.12 -3.04 5.68
C LEU A 395 17.29 -3.01 6.66
N ALA A 396 18.53 -3.24 6.17
CA ALA A 396 19.73 -3.14 7.00
C ALA A 396 19.96 -1.69 7.49
N LEU A 397 19.84 -0.70 6.60
CA LEU A 397 19.94 0.72 6.95
C LEU A 397 18.85 1.14 7.95
N ASP A 398 17.61 0.71 7.75
CA ASP A 398 16.51 1.01 8.66
C ASP A 398 16.72 0.41 10.05
N ARG A 399 17.18 -0.85 10.13
CA ARG A 399 17.50 -1.51 11.40
C ARG A 399 18.62 -0.78 12.15
N ALA A 400 19.68 -0.39 11.45
CA ALA A 400 20.79 0.36 12.04
C ALA A 400 20.32 1.72 12.61
N VAL A 401 19.51 2.47 11.86
CA VAL A 401 18.95 3.74 12.34
C VAL A 401 18.06 3.55 13.58
N LEU A 402 17.21 2.52 13.60
CA LEU A 402 16.32 2.25 14.72
C LEU A 402 17.09 1.86 15.99
N ARG A 403 18.09 0.97 15.87
CA ARG A 403 18.93 0.54 16.99
C ARG A 403 19.75 1.69 17.58
N LEU A 404 20.40 2.48 16.72
CA LEU A 404 21.19 3.63 17.18
C LEU A 404 20.31 4.68 17.87
N LYS A 405 19.10 4.92 17.38
CA LYS A 405 18.14 5.81 18.05
C LYS A 405 17.71 5.27 19.41
N ALA A 406 17.43 3.98 19.52
CA ALA A 406 17.07 3.36 20.80
C ALA A 406 18.22 3.48 21.82
N MET A 407 19.45 3.17 21.43
CA MET A 407 20.63 3.29 22.30
C MET A 407 20.90 4.74 22.72
N ASN A 408 20.60 5.73 21.86
CA ASN A 408 20.83 7.13 22.21
C ASN A 408 19.76 7.67 23.18
N VAL A 409 18.53 7.18 23.09
CA VAL A 409 17.46 7.48 24.06
C VAL A 409 17.80 6.92 25.44
N GLU A 410 18.39 5.73 25.52
CA GLU A 410 18.87 5.15 26.79
C GLU A 410 20.06 5.91 27.40
N ARG A 411 20.81 6.66 26.59
CA ARG A 411 21.97 7.45 27.02
C ARG A 411 21.64 8.87 27.47
N GLU A 412 20.47 9.41 27.12
CA GLU A 412 20.01 10.67 27.68
C GLU A 412 19.46 10.41 29.09
N PRO A 413 20.17 10.77 30.19
CA PRO A 413 19.53 10.75 31.49
C PRO A 413 18.37 11.73 31.45
N VAL A 414 17.19 11.28 31.89
CA VAL A 414 16.06 12.16 32.18
C VAL A 414 16.54 13.16 33.23
N VAL A 415 17.00 14.32 32.79
CA VAL A 415 17.32 15.44 33.67
C VAL A 415 15.98 15.94 34.18
N VAL A 416 15.53 15.36 35.29
CA VAL A 416 14.50 15.95 36.13
C VAL A 416 15.07 17.28 36.58
N ARG A 417 14.72 18.37 35.88
CA ARG A 417 15.00 19.73 36.34
C ARG A 417 14.24 19.92 37.66
N SER A 418 14.91 19.64 38.78
CA SER A 418 14.46 20.07 40.09
C SER A 418 14.40 21.60 40.05
N ARG A 419 13.19 22.16 39.97
CA ARG A 419 12.98 23.60 40.12
C ARG A 419 13.42 23.98 41.54
N PHE A 420 14.64 24.48 41.68
CA PHE A 420 15.03 25.25 42.85
C PHE A 420 14.15 26.50 42.90
N ILE A 421 13.28 26.56 43.90
CA ILE A 421 12.51 27.75 44.23
C ILE A 421 13.46 28.70 44.96
N GLU A 422 14.05 29.66 44.25
CA GLU A 422 14.73 30.80 44.86
C GLU A 422 13.67 31.76 45.43
N ASN A 423 13.55 31.76 46.76
CA ASN A 423 12.78 32.77 47.49
C ASN A 423 13.46 34.14 47.38
N LYS A 424 13.00 34.98 46.44
CA LYS A 424 13.35 36.40 46.38
C LYS A 424 12.92 37.12 47.67
N LYS A 425 13.90 37.52 48.50
CA LYS A 425 13.71 38.50 49.56
C LYS A 425 13.42 39.87 48.93
N ARG A 426 12.25 40.44 49.24
CA ARG A 426 11.87 41.83 48.94
C ARG A 426 12.82 42.79 49.68
N ALA A 427 13.62 43.55 48.94
CA ALA A 427 14.28 44.74 49.47
C ALA A 427 13.28 45.92 49.48
N ARG A 428 13.19 46.58 50.63
CA ARG A 428 12.40 47.80 50.87
C ARG A 428 13.07 48.99 50.16
N SER A 429 12.29 49.77 49.44
CA SER A 429 12.67 51.10 48.95
C SER A 429 12.53 52.12 50.09
N MET A 430 13.63 52.75 50.49
CA MET A 430 13.64 54.05 51.18
C MET A 430 14.64 54.96 50.48
N HIS A 431 14.17 56.19 50.23
CA HIS A 431 14.79 57.37 49.64
C HIS A 431 14.88 57.45 48.12
#